data_AF-A0A536ULZ9-F1
#
_entry.id   AF-A0A536ULZ9-F1
#
_cell.length_a   1.000
_cell.length_b   1.000
_cell.length_c   1.000
_cell.angle_alpha   90.00
_cell.angle_beta   90.00
_cell.angle_gamma   90.00
#
_symmetry.space_group_name_H-M   'P 1'
#
loop_
_entity.id
_entity.type
_entity.pdbx_description
1 polymer ?
#
loop_
_entity_poly.entity_id
_entity_poly.type
_entity_poly.pdbx_seq_one_letter_code
_entity_poly.pdbx_strand_id
1 'polypeptide(L)'
;MLTTMLDFTDPGDIGVYVSRESLDTREPVLRAGGRVFGGELASAFASLRPNELVWNYVVGNYLKGRTPPPFDLLYWNSDSANLPGPMYLDYVRDMYLDNRLREPNALTMCGESIDLGRIAMPAYIYASREDHIVPWRSAYRTIGLLGGDMTFVLGASGHIAGVVNPVSTQRRNYWTNELLTDDPDDWLARAESHPGSWWPHWAAWLSKHGGARRAAPKRTGSARYKPLAPAPGTYVLEPSL
;
A
#
# COMPACT_ATOMS: atom_id res chain seq x y z
N MET A 1 3.44 7.98 2.71
CA MET A 1 3.23 6.52 2.67
C MET A 1 1.75 6.23 2.87
N LEU A 2 1.15 5.42 2.00
CA LEU A 2 -0.28 5.11 2.04
C LEU A 2 -0.41 3.58 2.12
N THR A 3 -1.03 3.06 3.18
CA THR A 3 -1.20 1.61 3.43
C THR A 3 0.10 0.83 3.18
N THR A 4 1.16 1.19 3.91
CA THR A 4 2.52 0.67 3.72
C THR A 4 3.05 0.11 5.04
N MET A 5 3.75 -1.03 4.99
CA MET A 5 4.49 -1.59 6.12
C MET A 5 5.99 -1.34 5.95
N LEU A 6 6.64 -0.87 7.00
CA LEU A 6 8.10 -0.85 7.14
C LEU A 6 8.59 -1.79 8.26
N ASP A 7 7.72 -2.09 9.23
CA ASP A 7 7.88 -3.18 10.19
C ASP A 7 6.85 -4.27 9.88
N PHE A 8 7.33 -5.45 9.53
CA PHE A 8 6.53 -6.63 9.16
C PHE A 8 6.33 -7.60 10.34
N THR A 9 6.49 -7.16 11.60
CA THR A 9 6.29 -8.01 12.79
C THR A 9 4.90 -8.64 12.82
N ASP A 10 3.88 -7.90 12.37
CA ASP A 10 2.53 -8.38 12.20
C ASP A 10 2.09 -8.07 10.76
N PRO A 11 2.35 -8.97 9.79
CA PRO A 11 2.09 -8.71 8.38
C PRO A 11 0.60 -8.76 8.01
N GLY A 12 -0.29 -9.04 8.97
CA GLY A 12 -1.70 -9.30 8.71
C GLY A 12 -1.93 -10.64 8.04
N ASP A 13 -3.11 -10.81 7.43
CA ASP A 13 -3.56 -12.11 6.96
C ASP A 13 -2.69 -12.66 5.82
N ILE A 14 -2.00 -11.80 5.07
CA ILE A 14 -1.11 -12.24 3.98
C ILE A 14 0.06 -13.08 4.47
N GLY A 15 0.43 -12.95 5.76
CA GLY A 15 1.50 -13.75 6.38
C GLY A 15 1.27 -15.25 6.29
N VAL A 16 0.01 -15.72 6.20
CA VAL A 16 -0.30 -17.16 6.12
C VAL A 16 0.15 -17.82 4.80
N TYR A 17 0.37 -17.04 3.75
CA TYR A 17 0.85 -17.53 2.45
C TYR A 17 2.37 -17.58 2.35
N VAL A 18 3.07 -17.10 3.38
CA VAL A 18 4.52 -16.98 3.37
C VAL A 18 5.14 -18.00 4.31
N SER A 19 5.99 -18.88 3.78
CA SER A 19 6.80 -19.79 4.58
C SER A 19 8.19 -19.94 3.99
N ARG A 20 9.18 -20.19 4.86
CA ARG A 20 10.57 -20.46 4.43
C ARG A 20 10.63 -21.66 3.49
N GLU A 21 9.93 -22.74 3.84
CA GLU A 21 9.87 -23.96 3.04
C GLU A 21 9.35 -23.70 1.61
N SER A 22 8.26 -22.96 1.47
CA SER A 22 7.70 -22.60 0.15
C SER A 22 8.67 -21.74 -0.66
N LEU A 23 9.34 -20.79 0.01
CA LEU A 23 10.29 -19.88 -0.66
C LEU A 23 11.56 -20.61 -1.10
N ASP A 24 12.15 -21.44 -0.23
CA ASP A 24 13.38 -22.17 -0.49
C ASP A 24 13.20 -23.21 -1.61
N THR A 25 12.02 -23.83 -1.69
CA THR A 25 11.67 -24.75 -2.79
C THR A 25 11.66 -24.05 -4.14
N ARG A 26 11.26 -22.77 -4.18
CA ARG A 26 11.15 -21.98 -5.42
C ARG A 26 12.44 -21.23 -5.77
N GLU A 27 13.33 -21.05 -4.81
CA GLU A 27 14.51 -20.21 -4.94
C GLU A 27 15.39 -20.56 -6.16
N PRO A 28 15.73 -21.83 -6.45
CA PRO A 28 16.60 -22.15 -7.58
C PRO A 28 16.05 -21.65 -8.94
N VAL A 29 14.74 -21.75 -9.13
CA VAL A 29 14.07 -21.33 -10.38
C VAL A 29 13.94 -19.81 -10.43
N LEU A 30 13.52 -19.19 -9.33
CA LEU A 30 13.31 -17.73 -9.29
C LEU A 30 14.64 -16.96 -9.36
N ARG A 31 15.72 -17.45 -8.75
CA ARG A 31 17.07 -16.86 -8.88
C ARG A 31 17.63 -16.96 -10.29
N ALA A 32 17.31 -18.04 -11.02
CA ALA A 32 17.73 -18.24 -12.41
C ALA A 32 17.00 -17.33 -13.43
N GLY A 33 16.21 -16.36 -12.97
CA GLY A 33 15.45 -15.44 -13.83
C GLY A 33 14.00 -15.85 -14.05
N GLY A 34 13.50 -16.83 -13.28
CA GLY A 34 12.08 -17.15 -13.23
C GLY A 34 11.21 -15.95 -12.86
N ARG A 35 9.92 -16.03 -13.17
CA ARG A 35 8.93 -15.00 -12.85
C ARG A 35 7.93 -15.54 -11.85
N VAL A 36 7.41 -14.67 -10.99
CA VAL A 36 6.20 -14.94 -10.24
C VAL A 36 5.04 -14.39 -11.05
N PHE A 37 4.11 -15.27 -11.40
CA PHE A 37 2.96 -14.88 -12.22
C PHE A 37 1.96 -14.08 -11.38
N GLY A 38 1.44 -12.99 -11.92
CA GLY A 38 0.49 -12.12 -11.24
C GLY A 38 -0.76 -12.88 -10.78
N GLY A 39 -1.19 -13.89 -11.54
CA GLY A 39 -2.32 -14.76 -11.18
C GLY A 39 -2.13 -15.53 -9.87
N GLU A 40 -0.90 -15.88 -9.51
CA GLU A 40 -0.59 -16.53 -8.23
C GLU A 40 -0.83 -15.56 -7.05
N LEU A 41 -0.32 -14.33 -7.18
CA LEU A 41 -0.51 -13.28 -6.19
C LEU A 41 -1.98 -12.87 -6.10
N ALA A 42 -2.64 -12.67 -7.24
CA ALA A 42 -4.05 -12.33 -7.31
C ALA A 42 -4.93 -13.40 -6.65
N SER A 43 -4.59 -14.69 -6.82
CA SER A 43 -5.28 -15.79 -6.15
C SER A 43 -5.14 -15.72 -4.64
N ALA A 44 -3.92 -15.49 -4.12
CA ALA A 44 -3.68 -15.32 -2.69
C ALA A 44 -4.46 -14.12 -2.11
N PHE A 45 -4.40 -12.96 -2.77
CA PHE A 45 -5.16 -11.77 -2.35
C PHE A 45 -6.68 -11.98 -2.41
N ALA A 46 -7.20 -12.66 -3.44
CA ALA A 46 -8.63 -12.96 -3.54
C ALA A 46 -9.11 -13.90 -2.42
N SER A 47 -8.29 -14.87 -2.01
CA SER A 47 -8.61 -15.77 -0.90
C SER A 47 -8.57 -15.11 0.48
N LEU A 48 -7.97 -13.93 0.61
CA LEU A 48 -7.98 -13.14 1.85
C LEU A 48 -9.26 -12.32 2.05
N ARG A 49 -10.04 -12.09 0.98
CA ARG A 49 -11.33 -11.38 1.05
C ARG A 49 -12.50 -12.19 0.50
N PRO A 50 -12.76 -13.41 1.01
CA PRO A 50 -13.88 -14.21 0.51
C PRO A 50 -15.21 -13.50 0.78
N ASN A 51 -15.36 -12.72 1.84
CA ASN A 51 -16.63 -12.03 2.12
C ASN A 51 -16.87 -10.77 1.28
N GLU A 52 -15.84 -9.95 1.05
CA GLU A 52 -15.99 -8.68 0.34
C GLU A 52 -15.87 -8.80 -1.18
N LEU A 53 -14.98 -9.68 -1.67
CA LEU A 53 -14.70 -9.85 -3.11
C LEU A 53 -15.48 -11.02 -3.73
N VAL A 54 -15.80 -12.07 -2.95
CA VAL A 54 -16.45 -13.29 -3.47
C VAL A 54 -17.90 -13.43 -3.00
N TRP A 55 -18.20 -13.24 -1.72
CA TRP A 55 -19.51 -13.57 -1.13
C TRP A 55 -20.60 -12.55 -1.46
N ASN A 56 -20.29 -11.25 -1.51
CA ASN A 56 -21.24 -10.24 -2.03
C ASN A 56 -21.66 -10.55 -3.48
N TYR A 57 -20.73 -11.08 -4.28
CA TYR A 57 -20.98 -11.52 -5.65
C TYR A 57 -21.82 -12.81 -5.70
N VAL A 58 -21.49 -13.82 -4.88
CA VAL A 58 -22.27 -15.07 -4.79
C VAL A 58 -23.69 -14.82 -4.29
N VAL A 59 -23.89 -14.02 -3.24
CA VAL A 59 -25.22 -13.71 -2.71
C VAL A 59 -26.05 -12.85 -3.68
N GLY A 60 -25.44 -11.89 -4.37
CA GLY A 60 -26.13 -11.07 -5.36
C GLY A 60 -26.50 -11.84 -6.64
N ASN A 61 -25.54 -12.60 -7.17
CA ASN A 61 -25.65 -13.21 -8.49
C ASN A 61 -26.29 -14.60 -8.42
N TYR A 62 -25.81 -15.48 -7.54
CA TYR A 62 -26.30 -16.86 -7.42
C TYR A 62 -27.63 -16.95 -6.66
N LEU A 63 -27.79 -16.23 -5.54
CA LEU A 63 -29.01 -16.33 -4.72
C LEU A 63 -30.13 -15.35 -5.13
N LYS A 64 -29.80 -14.20 -5.71
CA LYS A 64 -30.79 -13.14 -6.04
C LYS A 64 -30.98 -12.90 -7.55
N GLY A 65 -30.21 -13.57 -8.41
CA GLY A 65 -30.30 -13.43 -9.86
C GLY A 65 -30.00 -12.01 -10.36
N ARG A 66 -29.26 -11.21 -9.59
CA ARG A 66 -28.93 -9.83 -9.92
C ARG A 66 -27.52 -9.77 -10.47
N THR A 67 -27.36 -9.24 -11.68
CA THR A 67 -26.05 -8.86 -12.21
C THR A 67 -25.45 -7.78 -11.30
N PRO A 68 -24.34 -8.05 -10.61
CA PRO A 68 -23.71 -7.01 -9.81
C PRO A 68 -23.20 -5.90 -10.76
N PRO A 69 -23.34 -4.62 -10.38
CA PRO A 69 -22.83 -3.53 -11.20
C PRO A 69 -21.33 -3.72 -11.45
N PRO A 70 -20.81 -3.31 -12.61
CA PRO A 70 -19.37 -3.37 -12.89
C PRO A 70 -18.63 -2.63 -11.78
N PHE A 71 -17.87 -3.40 -10.99
CA PHE A 71 -17.15 -2.91 -9.83
C PHE A 71 -15.72 -2.63 -10.29
N ASP A 72 -15.41 -1.34 -10.47
CA ASP A 72 -14.09 -0.83 -10.84
C ASP A 72 -12.94 -1.47 -10.04
N LEU A 73 -13.15 -1.67 -8.74
CA LEU A 73 -12.17 -2.32 -7.87
C LEU A 73 -11.92 -3.78 -8.23
N LEU A 74 -12.94 -4.53 -8.66
CA LEU A 74 -12.75 -5.92 -9.09
C LEU A 74 -11.99 -5.98 -10.41
N TYR A 75 -12.26 -5.05 -11.33
CA TYR A 75 -11.50 -4.96 -12.58
C TYR A 75 -10.02 -4.71 -12.30
N TRP A 76 -9.70 -3.68 -11.50
CA TRP A 76 -8.34 -3.39 -11.07
C TRP A 76 -7.68 -4.59 -10.36
N ASN A 77 -8.39 -5.26 -9.45
CA ASN A 77 -7.83 -6.40 -8.71
C ASN A 77 -7.58 -7.63 -9.60
N SER A 78 -8.33 -7.78 -10.69
CA SER A 78 -8.15 -8.87 -11.66
C SER A 78 -7.04 -8.62 -12.67
N ASP A 79 -6.60 -7.36 -12.83
CA ASP A 79 -5.56 -6.95 -13.75
C ASP A 79 -4.17 -7.07 -13.10
N SER A 80 -3.71 -8.31 -12.96
CA SER A 80 -2.47 -8.63 -12.26
C SER A 80 -1.23 -8.29 -13.06
N ALA A 81 -0.05 -8.21 -12.42
CA ALA A 81 1.24 -8.03 -13.09
C ALA A 81 2.27 -9.06 -12.60
N ASN A 82 3.16 -9.48 -13.49
CA ASN A 82 4.22 -10.44 -13.17
C ASN A 82 5.38 -9.75 -12.44
N LEU A 83 6.00 -10.46 -11.48
CA LEU A 83 7.18 -9.98 -10.76
C LEU A 83 8.44 -10.74 -11.18
N PRO A 84 9.60 -10.06 -11.31
CA PRO A 84 10.89 -10.74 -11.45
C PRO A 84 11.17 -11.61 -10.22
N GLY A 85 11.56 -12.87 -10.44
CA GLY A 85 11.79 -13.84 -9.38
C GLY A 85 12.77 -13.40 -8.30
N PRO A 86 13.96 -12.83 -8.64
CA PRO A 86 14.91 -12.40 -7.61
C PRO A 86 14.35 -11.29 -6.72
N MET A 87 13.62 -10.33 -7.30
CA MET A 87 12.99 -9.24 -6.55
C MET A 87 11.92 -9.77 -5.59
N TYR A 88 11.07 -10.70 -6.04
CA TYR A 88 10.07 -11.33 -5.17
C TYR A 88 10.72 -12.11 -4.01
N LEU A 89 11.76 -12.90 -4.31
CA LEU A 89 12.48 -13.67 -3.29
C LEU A 89 13.06 -12.76 -2.21
N ASP A 90 13.78 -11.71 -2.61
CA ASP A 90 14.40 -10.76 -1.67
C ASP A 90 13.32 -10.05 -0.85
N TYR A 91 12.23 -9.59 -1.49
CA TYR A 91 11.13 -8.94 -0.80
C TYR A 91 10.47 -9.86 0.25
N VAL A 92 10.13 -11.10 -0.10
CA VAL A 92 9.46 -12.00 0.84
C VAL A 92 10.40 -12.42 1.97
N ARG A 93 11.67 -12.73 1.66
CA ARG A 93 12.66 -13.13 2.64
C ARG A 93 12.99 -12.00 3.61
N ASP A 94 13.44 -10.87 3.09
CA ASP A 94 13.96 -9.79 3.90
C ASP A 94 12.87 -8.99 4.62
N MET A 95 11.63 -8.99 4.11
CA MET A 95 10.51 -8.28 4.73
C MET A 95 9.63 -9.20 5.55
N TYR A 96 8.93 -10.14 4.93
CA TYR A 96 7.89 -10.93 5.61
C TYR A 96 8.46 -12.01 6.53
N LEU A 97 9.61 -12.60 6.19
CA LEU A 97 10.20 -13.71 6.97
C LEU A 97 11.21 -13.23 8.01
N ASP A 98 12.13 -12.36 7.60
CA ASP A 98 13.25 -11.91 8.43
C ASP A 98 13.07 -10.49 8.98
N ASN A 99 12.14 -9.70 8.43
CA ASN A 99 11.81 -8.33 8.86
C ASN A 99 13.05 -7.42 9.04
N ARG A 100 14.01 -7.54 8.13
CA ARG A 100 15.32 -6.88 8.19
C ARG A 100 15.27 -5.40 7.85
N LEU A 101 14.22 -4.92 7.16
CA LEU A 101 14.12 -3.51 6.77
C LEU A 101 14.03 -2.56 7.96
N ARG A 102 13.41 -2.99 9.07
CA ARG A 102 13.32 -2.18 10.29
C ARG A 102 14.64 -2.09 11.04
N GLU A 103 15.59 -3.00 10.75
CA GLU A 103 16.85 -3.12 11.48
C GLU A 103 17.93 -2.28 10.79
N PRO A 104 18.49 -1.26 11.47
CA PRO A 104 19.53 -0.42 10.88
C PRO A 104 20.71 -1.24 10.38
N ASN A 105 21.08 -1.03 9.11
CA ASN A 105 22.18 -1.67 8.40
C ASN A 105 22.05 -3.19 8.18
N ALA A 106 20.90 -3.79 8.46
CA ALA A 106 20.68 -5.21 8.21
C ALA A 106 20.56 -5.55 6.72
N LEU A 107 20.19 -4.57 5.87
CA LEU A 107 20.08 -4.72 4.42
C LEU A 107 21.11 -3.86 3.69
N THR A 108 21.57 -4.35 2.54
CA THR A 108 22.36 -3.58 1.58
C THR A 108 21.65 -3.58 0.23
N MET A 109 21.30 -2.41 -0.28
CA MET A 109 20.65 -2.25 -1.59
C MET A 109 21.44 -1.24 -2.42
N CYS A 110 21.67 -1.54 -3.69
CA CYS A 110 22.46 -0.69 -4.59
C CYS A 110 23.87 -0.33 -4.05
N GLY A 111 24.47 -1.20 -3.22
CA GLY A 111 25.79 -0.97 -2.61
C GLY A 111 25.77 -0.16 -1.31
N GLU A 112 24.59 0.26 -0.84
CA GLU A 112 24.44 1.10 0.35
C GLU A 112 23.73 0.34 1.48
N SER A 113 24.24 0.48 2.72
CA SER A 113 23.57 -0.04 3.91
C SER A 113 22.32 0.77 4.24
N ILE A 114 21.22 0.07 4.49
CA ILE A 114 19.90 0.69 4.68
C ILE A 114 19.65 0.93 6.16
N ASP A 115 19.36 2.19 6.50
CA ASP A 115 18.92 2.62 7.81
C ASP A 115 17.80 3.65 7.64
N LEU A 116 16.58 3.24 8.01
CA LEU A 116 15.37 4.07 7.90
C LEU A 116 15.46 5.33 8.79
N GLY A 117 16.23 5.28 9.87
CA GLY A 117 16.42 6.44 10.76
C GLY A 117 17.16 7.59 10.09
N ARG A 118 17.87 7.34 8.99
CA ARG A 118 18.55 8.39 8.18
C ARG A 118 17.58 9.17 7.30
N ILE A 119 16.33 8.73 7.19
CA ILE A 119 15.27 9.41 6.44
C ILE A 119 14.73 10.56 7.29
N ALA A 120 15.35 11.74 7.15
CA ALA A 120 15.08 12.92 7.97
C ALA A 120 14.03 13.89 7.37
N MET A 121 13.41 13.56 6.24
CA MET A 121 12.36 14.42 5.66
C MET A 121 11.00 14.21 6.33
N PRO A 122 10.12 15.23 6.32
CA PRO A 122 8.75 15.08 6.80
C PRO A 122 8.01 13.93 6.11
N ALA A 123 7.34 13.08 6.89
CA ALA A 123 6.62 11.91 6.40
C ALA A 123 5.14 11.94 6.80
N TYR A 124 4.27 11.84 5.80
CA TYR A 124 2.83 11.62 6.00
C TYR A 124 2.53 10.14 5.89
N ILE A 125 1.96 9.55 6.94
CA ILE A 125 1.68 8.12 7.05
C ILE A 125 0.15 7.95 7.14
N TYR A 126 -0.41 7.20 6.21
CA TYR A 126 -1.82 6.85 6.18
C TYR A 126 -2.01 5.34 6.31
N ALA A 127 -2.97 4.93 7.13
CA ALA A 127 -3.46 3.55 7.21
C ALA A 127 -4.99 3.52 7.26
N SER A 128 -5.60 2.37 6.95
CA SER A 128 -7.06 2.19 7.06
C SER A 128 -7.37 1.28 8.26
N ARG A 129 -8.36 1.66 9.09
CA ARG A 129 -8.64 1.02 10.39
C ARG A 129 -9.04 -0.45 10.30
N GLU A 130 -9.78 -0.84 9.26
CA GLU A 130 -10.26 -2.20 9.03
C GLU A 130 -9.42 -2.92 7.96
N ASP A 131 -8.18 -2.47 7.74
CA ASP A 131 -7.24 -3.11 6.82
C ASP A 131 -6.60 -4.35 7.47
N HIS A 132 -6.84 -5.51 6.88
CA HIS A 132 -6.21 -6.78 7.27
C HIS A 132 -5.03 -7.18 6.37
N ILE A 133 -4.81 -6.46 5.25
CA ILE A 133 -3.67 -6.67 4.36
C ILE A 133 -2.47 -5.91 4.90
N VAL A 134 -2.69 -4.66 5.32
CA VAL A 134 -1.72 -3.84 6.03
C VAL A 134 -2.37 -3.40 7.34
N PRO A 135 -2.24 -4.19 8.42
CA PRO A 135 -2.80 -3.82 9.70
C PRO A 135 -2.34 -2.42 10.10
N TRP A 136 -3.27 -1.55 10.50
CA TRP A 136 -2.94 -0.15 10.76
C TRP A 136 -1.92 0.01 11.91
N ARG A 137 -1.88 -0.94 12.85
CA ARG A 137 -0.86 -1.00 13.91
C ARG A 137 0.53 -1.28 13.35
N SER A 138 0.64 -2.12 12.32
CA SER A 138 1.90 -2.40 11.61
C SER A 138 2.36 -1.20 10.80
N ALA A 139 1.44 -0.50 10.14
CA ALA A 139 1.74 0.78 9.51
C ALA A 139 2.17 1.86 10.54
N TYR A 140 1.51 1.91 11.70
CA TYR A 140 1.79 2.86 12.77
C TYR A 140 3.21 2.73 13.32
N ARG A 141 3.76 1.50 13.44
CA ARG A 141 5.15 1.26 13.87
C ARG A 141 6.23 2.02 13.08
N THR A 142 5.90 2.49 11.88
CA THR A 142 6.74 3.43 11.12
C THR A 142 7.21 4.62 11.97
N ILE A 143 6.41 5.08 12.94
CA ILE A 143 6.78 6.24 13.78
C ILE A 143 8.06 6.03 14.60
N GLY A 144 8.43 4.78 14.86
CA GLY A 144 9.67 4.44 15.57
C GLY A 144 10.86 4.17 14.65
N LEU A 145 10.67 4.28 13.32
CA LEU A 145 11.67 3.89 12.33
C LEU A 145 12.24 5.05 11.52
N LEU A 146 11.45 6.09 11.25
CA LEU A 146 11.89 7.25 10.46
C LEU A 146 12.45 8.34 11.37
N GLY A 147 13.48 9.06 10.90
CA GLY A 147 14.14 10.13 11.65
C GLY A 147 13.54 11.53 11.48
N GLY A 148 12.60 11.71 10.53
CA GLY A 148 11.97 13.00 10.24
C GLY A 148 10.65 13.23 10.99
N ASP A 149 10.11 14.45 10.92
CA ASP A 149 8.81 14.78 11.48
C ASP A 149 7.70 13.95 10.82
N MET A 150 6.79 13.42 11.62
CA MET A 150 5.76 12.49 11.15
C MET A 150 4.34 13.00 11.42
N THR A 151 3.45 12.71 10.48
CA THR A 151 2.01 12.89 10.62
C THR A 151 1.34 11.57 10.34
N PHE A 152 0.66 10.99 11.34
CA PHE A 152 -0.11 9.77 11.17
C PHE A 152 -1.60 10.09 11.03
N VAL A 153 -2.26 9.46 10.06
CA VAL A 153 -3.70 9.58 9.81
C VAL A 153 -4.31 8.20 9.61
N LEU A 154 -5.42 7.96 10.28
CA LEU A 154 -6.16 6.70 10.18
C LEU A 154 -7.47 6.94 9.43
N GLY A 155 -7.68 6.35 8.27
CA GLY A 155 -8.98 6.35 7.59
C GLY A 155 -9.88 5.22 8.06
N ALA A 156 -11.19 5.40 8.02
CA ALA A 156 -12.13 4.29 8.24
C ALA A 156 -12.16 3.31 7.06
N SER A 157 -12.76 2.14 7.26
CA SER A 157 -12.89 1.04 6.29
C SER A 157 -11.59 0.26 6.03
N GLY A 158 -11.67 -0.68 5.08
CA GLY A 158 -10.58 -1.59 4.72
C GLY A 158 -9.62 -1.01 3.69
N HIS A 159 -8.68 -1.85 3.25
CA HIS A 159 -7.53 -1.49 2.39
C HIS A 159 -7.85 -0.48 1.29
N ILE A 160 -8.66 -0.87 0.31
CA ILE A 160 -8.97 -0.02 -0.86
C ILE A 160 -10.04 1.02 -0.53
N ALA A 161 -11.12 0.61 0.15
CA ALA A 161 -12.27 1.48 0.43
C ALA A 161 -11.97 2.62 1.43
N GLY A 162 -10.89 2.50 2.22
CA GLY A 162 -10.38 3.57 3.07
C GLY A 162 -9.43 4.51 2.30
N VAL A 163 -8.43 3.96 1.62
CA VAL A 163 -7.41 4.79 0.93
C VAL A 163 -8.01 5.53 -0.27
N VAL A 164 -8.90 4.87 -1.04
CA VAL A 164 -9.65 5.45 -2.16
C VAL A 164 -11.01 5.92 -1.66
N ASN A 165 -11.03 7.04 -0.95
CA ASN A 165 -12.26 7.68 -0.47
C ASN A 165 -12.42 9.09 -1.09
N PRO A 166 -13.11 9.22 -2.24
CA PRO A 166 -13.23 10.50 -2.93
C PRO A 166 -13.99 11.56 -2.13
N VAL A 167 -13.46 12.79 -2.13
CA VAL A 167 -14.02 13.96 -1.41
C VAL A 167 -15.50 14.22 -1.77
N SER A 168 -15.86 14.03 -3.04
CA SER A 168 -17.21 14.28 -3.56
C SER A 168 -18.31 13.42 -2.93
N THR A 169 -17.95 12.25 -2.39
CA THR A 169 -18.94 11.31 -1.83
C THR A 169 -19.31 11.59 -0.38
N GLN A 170 -18.50 12.39 0.34
CA GLN A 170 -18.67 12.72 1.76
C GLN A 170 -18.96 11.50 2.66
N ARG A 171 -18.40 10.34 2.32
CA ARG A 171 -18.57 9.12 3.11
C ARG A 171 -17.46 8.98 4.15
N ARG A 172 -17.77 8.22 5.21
CA ARG A 172 -16.83 7.78 6.25
C ARG A 172 -16.27 8.94 7.07
N ASN A 173 -15.17 8.66 7.76
CA ASN A 173 -14.43 9.57 8.61
C ASN A 173 -12.95 9.15 8.62
N TYR A 174 -12.11 9.99 9.20
CA TYR A 174 -10.71 9.70 9.50
C TYR A 174 -10.34 10.24 10.88
N TRP A 175 -9.23 9.76 11.45
CA TRP A 175 -8.72 10.20 12.74
C TRP A 175 -7.36 10.87 12.60
N THR A 176 -7.15 11.90 13.41
CA THR A 176 -5.86 12.61 13.54
C THR A 176 -5.55 12.83 15.00
N ASN A 177 -4.26 12.85 15.33
CA ASN A 177 -3.76 13.20 16.65
C ASN A 177 -2.35 13.78 16.48
N GLU A 178 -2.10 14.95 17.07
CA GLU A 178 -0.81 15.63 17.00
C GLU A 178 0.27 14.92 17.84
N LEU A 179 -0.14 14.20 18.89
CA LEU A 179 0.76 13.43 19.74
C LEU A 179 0.88 12.01 19.20
N LEU A 180 2.07 11.68 18.67
CA LEU A 180 2.46 10.30 18.38
C LEU A 180 2.89 9.63 19.69
N THR A 181 2.16 8.59 20.11
CA THR A 181 2.44 7.79 21.30
C THR A 181 3.07 6.46 20.90
N ASP A 182 3.86 5.83 21.78
CA ASP A 182 4.47 4.53 21.48
C ASP A 182 3.42 3.42 21.29
N ASP A 183 2.30 3.51 22.02
CA ASP A 183 1.17 2.60 21.88
C ASP A 183 0.18 3.13 20.82
N PRO A 184 -0.08 2.39 19.72
CA PRO A 184 -1.08 2.77 18.73
C PRO A 184 -2.50 2.89 19.30
N ASP A 185 -2.86 2.08 20.30
CA ASP A 185 -4.21 2.11 20.88
C ASP A 185 -4.40 3.35 21.78
N ASP A 186 -3.36 3.80 22.48
CA ASP A 186 -3.35 5.11 23.16
C ASP A 186 -3.44 6.27 22.17
N TRP A 187 -2.75 6.18 21.03
CA TRP A 187 -2.84 7.17 19.95
C TRP A 187 -4.29 7.32 19.47
N LEU A 188 -4.96 6.19 19.20
CA LEU A 188 -6.34 6.16 18.72
C LEU A 188 -7.33 6.64 19.78
N ALA A 189 -7.13 6.28 21.05
CA ALA A 189 -7.99 6.72 22.15
C ALA A 189 -8.01 8.24 22.33
N ARG A 190 -6.93 8.92 21.92
CA ARG A 190 -6.77 10.38 21.98
C ARG A 190 -7.05 11.09 20.66
N ALA A 191 -7.31 10.34 19.59
CA ALA A 191 -7.47 10.89 18.27
C ALA A 191 -8.84 11.53 18.06
N GLU A 192 -8.85 12.66 17.35
CA GLU A 192 -10.07 13.33 16.94
C GLU A 192 -10.60 12.70 15.65
N SER A 193 -11.90 12.40 15.61
CA SER A 193 -12.57 11.90 14.41
C SER A 193 -13.12 13.04 13.56
N HIS A 194 -12.70 13.09 12.30
CA HIS A 194 -13.11 14.07 11.31
C HIS A 194 -14.02 13.42 10.25
N PRO A 195 -15.20 13.98 9.95
CA PRO A 195 -16.08 13.42 8.93
C PRO A 195 -15.50 13.57 7.52
N GLY A 196 -15.81 12.60 6.65
CA GLY A 196 -15.47 12.62 5.23
C GLY A 196 -14.10 12.00 4.89
N SER A 197 -13.56 12.43 3.75
CA SER A 197 -12.29 11.94 3.21
C SER A 197 -11.09 12.55 3.93
N TRP A 198 -10.02 11.78 4.09
CA TRP A 198 -8.72 12.23 4.60
C TRP A 198 -7.89 12.99 3.54
N TRP A 199 -8.26 12.93 2.25
CA TRP A 199 -7.51 13.57 1.17
C TRP A 199 -7.32 15.09 1.34
N PRO A 200 -8.31 15.88 1.82
CA PRO A 200 -8.11 17.30 2.07
C PRO A 200 -7.06 17.57 3.16
N HIS A 201 -6.99 16.73 4.19
CA HIS A 201 -5.97 16.82 5.24
C HIS A 201 -4.57 16.56 4.66
N TRP A 202 -4.42 15.51 3.83
CA TRP A 202 -3.18 15.23 3.13
C TRP A 202 -2.78 16.34 2.15
N ALA A 203 -3.72 16.89 1.39
CA ALA A 203 -3.48 17.99 0.47
C ALA A 203 -3.03 19.27 1.21
N ALA A 204 -3.65 19.56 2.37
CA ALA A 204 -3.25 20.67 3.22
C ALA A 204 -1.82 20.48 3.78
N TRP A 205 -1.48 19.26 4.22
CA TRP A 205 -0.12 18.91 4.62
C TRP A 205 0.88 19.09 3.46
N LEU A 206 0.60 18.53 2.29
CA LEU A 206 1.44 18.66 1.08
C LEU A 206 1.67 20.11 0.67
N SER A 207 0.66 20.98 0.83
CA SER A 207 0.77 22.40 0.47
C SER A 207 1.86 23.13 1.25
N LYS A 208 2.18 22.68 2.47
CA LYS A 208 3.28 23.23 3.30
C LYS A 208 4.67 22.88 2.74
N HIS A 209 4.75 21.83 1.92
CA HIS A 209 5.99 21.30 1.35
C HIS A 209 6.12 21.51 -0.18
N GLY A 210 5.10 22.08 -0.84
CA GLY A 210 5.04 22.26 -2.29
C GLY A 210 5.74 23.51 -2.86
N GLY A 211 6.33 24.35 -2.00
CA GLY A 211 6.94 25.62 -2.41
C GLY A 211 5.92 26.69 -2.82
N ALA A 212 6.43 27.81 -3.36
CA ALA A 212 5.59 28.92 -3.79
C ALA A 212 4.73 28.58 -5.01
N ARG A 213 3.49 29.06 -5.04
CA ARG A 213 2.62 28.93 -6.21
C ARG A 213 3.20 29.68 -7.40
N ARG A 214 3.11 29.06 -8.57
CA ARG A 214 3.48 29.65 -9.87
C ARG A 214 2.45 29.31 -10.93
N ALA A 215 2.48 30.03 -12.05
CA ALA A 215 1.64 29.70 -13.19
C ALA A 215 1.90 28.27 -13.67
N ALA A 216 0.83 27.54 -13.98
CA ALA A 216 0.93 26.19 -14.52
C ALA A 216 1.69 26.20 -15.85
N PRO A 217 2.61 25.23 -16.10
CA PRO A 217 3.23 25.08 -17.40
C PRO A 217 2.17 24.90 -18.50
N LYS A 218 2.32 25.61 -19.62
CA LYS A 218 1.37 25.55 -20.74
C LYS A 218 1.53 24.29 -21.62
N ARG A 219 2.59 23.52 -21.42
CA ARG A 219 2.92 22.31 -22.19
C ARG A 219 3.44 21.24 -21.25
N THR A 220 3.14 19.99 -21.56
CA THR A 220 3.70 18.82 -20.87
C THR A 220 5.13 18.54 -21.34
N GLY A 221 5.96 18.01 -20.43
CA GLY A 221 7.35 17.69 -20.72
C GLY A 221 8.29 18.91 -20.76
N SER A 222 9.44 18.75 -21.41
CA SER A 222 10.49 19.76 -21.57
C SER A 222 11.27 19.52 -22.87
N ALA A 223 12.25 20.38 -23.18
CA ALA A 223 13.13 20.16 -24.34
C ALA A 223 13.91 18.84 -24.26
N ARG A 224 14.33 18.44 -23.04
CA ARG A 224 15.03 17.18 -22.76
C ARG A 224 14.08 15.98 -22.74
N TYR A 225 12.89 16.15 -22.18
CA TYR A 225 11.89 15.09 -22.00
C TYR A 225 10.62 15.45 -22.76
N LYS A 226 10.59 15.11 -24.05
CA LYS A 226 9.42 15.36 -24.91
C LYS A 226 8.30 14.37 -24.58
N PRO A 227 7.01 14.77 -24.67
CA PRO A 227 5.90 13.82 -24.55
C PRO A 227 6.03 12.69 -25.58
N LEU A 228 5.89 11.44 -25.12
CA LEU A 228 6.02 10.25 -25.96
C LEU A 228 4.66 9.78 -26.52
N ALA A 229 3.65 9.73 -25.66
CA ALA A 229 2.28 9.38 -25.98
C ALA A 229 1.32 10.02 -24.96
N PRO A 230 0.01 10.14 -25.25
CA PRO A 230 -1.00 10.48 -24.25
C PRO A 230 -1.01 9.46 -23.10
N ALA A 231 -1.38 9.91 -21.91
CA ALA A 231 -1.74 9.00 -20.81
C ALA A 231 -2.95 8.12 -21.22
N PRO A 232 -3.04 6.85 -20.77
CA PRO A 232 -2.23 6.23 -19.72
C PRO A 232 -0.96 5.52 -20.20
N GLY A 233 -0.61 5.62 -21.49
CA GLY A 233 0.56 4.96 -22.07
C GLY A 233 0.31 3.48 -22.41
N THR A 234 1.37 2.71 -22.63
CA THR A 234 1.28 1.31 -23.11
C THR A 234 1.53 0.26 -22.02
N TYR A 235 2.41 0.52 -21.05
CA TYR A 235 2.79 -0.50 -20.06
C TYR A 235 1.63 -0.95 -19.17
N VAL A 236 0.65 -0.07 -18.89
CA VAL A 236 -0.55 -0.42 -18.12
C VAL A 236 -1.53 -1.30 -18.91
N LEU A 237 -1.33 -1.45 -20.22
CA LEU A 237 -2.17 -2.26 -21.10
C LEU A 237 -1.55 -3.64 -21.38
N GLU A 238 -0.37 -3.92 -20.82
CA GLU A 238 0.34 -5.19 -21.03
C GLU A 238 -0.33 -6.29 -20.20
N PRO A 239 -0.80 -7.39 -20.83
CA PRO A 239 -1.43 -8.50 -20.10
C PRO A 239 -0.38 -9.34 -19.37
N SER A 240 -0.76 -9.94 -18.24
CA SER A 240 0.12 -10.76 -17.39
C SER A 240 0.39 -12.19 -17.88
N LEU A 241 0.30 -12.45 -19.19
CA LEU A 241 0.47 -13.79 -19.78
C LEU A 241 1.79 -14.47 -19.40
#